data_AF-A0A3N9U9A3-F1
#
_entry.id   AF-A0A3N9U9A3-F1
#
_cell.length_a   1.000
_cell.length_b   1.000
_cell.length_c   1.000
_cell.angle_alpha   90.00
_cell.angle_beta   90.00
_cell.angle_gamma   90.00
#
_symmetry.space_group_name_H-M   'P 1'
#
loop_
_entity.id
_entity.type
_entity.pdbx_description
1 polymer ?
#
loop_
_entity_poly.entity_id
_entity_poly.type
_entity_poly.pdbx_seq_one_letter_code
_entity_poly.pdbx_strand_id
1 'polypeptide(L)'
;MSIEDVQEDFFLGELKKRNGIFYFRRVGMYAPEGSLVLFQFDNLIIASANLHSIEKFDTPEKEQYYGAYQFDIKTLEVFQPITVAEINKIDGNITRFSQSKQEINSSFISEIEELIKRKQMALLADELPVQESPKLKEGAKKQVLVNSYERNYKARQQCIDYYGCHCSVCDFEFAKFYGDEFEGKIHVHHLKALSEINEEYEVDPINDLRPVCPNCHLALHSKVGDKPYTIEELKEKIYRN
;
A
#
# COMPACT_ATOMS: atom_id res chain seq x y z
N MET A 1 0.82 -1.17 -14.57
CA MET A 1 0.15 -1.32 -13.27
C MET A 1 1.23 -1.42 -12.22
N SER A 2 1.27 -0.47 -11.29
CA SER A 2 2.29 -0.49 -10.23
C SER A 2 1.88 -1.33 -9.04
N ILE A 3 2.81 -1.50 -8.10
CA ILE A 3 2.57 -2.22 -6.86
C ILE A 3 1.45 -1.57 -6.05
N GLU A 4 1.46 -0.24 -5.94
CA GLU A 4 0.42 0.51 -5.23
C GLU A 4 -0.94 0.31 -5.90
N ASP A 5 -0.99 0.35 -7.24
CA ASP A 5 -2.23 0.09 -7.98
C ASP A 5 -2.74 -1.34 -7.71
N VAL A 6 -1.85 -2.35 -7.66
CA VAL A 6 -2.27 -3.73 -7.33
C VAL A 6 -2.75 -3.84 -5.88
N GLN A 7 -2.03 -3.24 -4.92
CA GLN A 7 -2.42 -3.26 -3.52
C GLN A 7 -3.78 -2.61 -3.29
N GLU A 8 -4.01 -1.46 -3.91
CA GLU A 8 -5.23 -0.68 -3.76
C GLU A 8 -6.38 -1.25 -4.60
N ASP A 9 -6.22 -1.36 -5.91
CA ASP A 9 -7.30 -1.74 -6.82
C ASP A 9 -7.72 -3.20 -6.64
N PHE A 10 -6.74 -4.09 -6.51
CA PHE A 10 -7.00 -5.52 -6.43
C PHE A 10 -7.24 -5.99 -4.99
N PHE A 11 -6.27 -5.80 -4.09
CA PHE A 11 -6.37 -6.36 -2.74
C PHE A 11 -7.38 -5.59 -1.89
N LEU A 12 -7.22 -4.28 -1.73
CA LEU A 12 -8.13 -3.46 -0.92
C LEU A 12 -9.46 -3.16 -1.64
N GLY A 13 -9.50 -3.21 -2.96
CA GLY A 13 -10.67 -2.96 -3.79
C GLY A 13 -11.44 -4.21 -4.18
N GLU A 14 -11.04 -4.85 -5.28
CA GLU A 14 -11.79 -5.96 -5.89
C GLU A 14 -11.93 -7.17 -4.99
N LEU A 15 -10.87 -7.59 -4.30
CA LEU A 15 -10.87 -8.77 -3.46
C LEU A 15 -11.80 -8.58 -2.26
N LYS A 16 -11.78 -7.40 -1.61
CA LYS A 16 -12.75 -7.03 -0.57
C LYS A 16 -14.18 -7.01 -1.11
N LYS A 17 -14.43 -6.43 -2.28
CA LYS A 17 -15.77 -6.41 -2.93
C LYS A 17 -16.28 -7.82 -3.23
N ARG A 18 -15.39 -8.75 -3.57
CA ARG A 18 -15.68 -10.17 -3.80
C ARG A 18 -15.73 -10.97 -2.50
N ASN A 19 -15.73 -10.31 -1.34
CA ASN A 19 -15.72 -10.94 -0.02
C ASN A 19 -14.61 -11.99 0.14
N GLY A 20 -13.42 -11.75 -0.42
CA GLY A 20 -12.27 -12.65 -0.30
C GLY A 20 -12.17 -13.73 -1.37
N ILE A 21 -13.09 -13.75 -2.35
CA ILE A 21 -13.06 -14.75 -3.43
C ILE A 21 -12.01 -14.38 -4.48
N PHE A 22 -11.00 -15.23 -4.61
CA PHE A 22 -9.96 -15.16 -5.65
C PHE A 22 -10.07 -16.35 -6.59
N TYR A 23 -10.39 -16.12 -7.86
CA TYR A 23 -10.52 -17.19 -8.85
C TYR A 23 -9.18 -17.54 -9.50
N PHE A 24 -8.93 -18.84 -9.70
CA PHE A 24 -7.73 -19.33 -10.41
C PHE A 24 -8.08 -20.07 -11.70
N ARG A 25 -7.26 -19.86 -12.75
CA ARG A 25 -7.50 -20.37 -14.12
C ARG A 25 -6.82 -21.71 -14.43
N ARG A 26 -5.99 -22.24 -13.52
CA ARG A 26 -5.22 -23.48 -13.71
C ARG A 26 -5.30 -24.34 -12.46
N VAL A 27 -4.26 -25.12 -12.16
CA VAL A 27 -4.17 -25.88 -10.92
C VAL A 27 -3.96 -24.92 -9.75
N GLY A 28 -4.97 -24.76 -8.89
CA GLY A 28 -4.85 -24.01 -7.64
C GLY A 28 -3.82 -24.61 -6.66
N MET A 29 -3.39 -23.86 -5.65
CA MET A 29 -2.56 -24.37 -4.56
C MET A 29 -3.37 -25.33 -3.69
N TYR A 30 -2.66 -26.18 -2.96
CA TYR A 30 -3.24 -26.96 -1.89
C TYR A 30 -2.60 -26.47 -0.60
N ALA A 31 -3.41 -25.93 0.29
CA ALA A 31 -2.97 -25.45 1.60
C ALA A 31 -4.11 -25.68 2.59
N PRO A 32 -3.82 -26.04 3.85
CA PRO A 32 -4.83 -26.16 4.88
C PRO A 32 -5.49 -24.81 5.17
N GLU A 33 -6.72 -24.84 5.67
CA GLU A 33 -7.37 -23.67 6.25
C GLU A 33 -6.49 -23.05 7.35
N GLY A 34 -6.47 -21.72 7.41
CA GLY A 34 -5.62 -20.94 8.30
C GLY A 34 -4.21 -20.68 7.78
N SER A 35 -3.84 -21.21 6.60
CA SER A 35 -2.52 -20.93 6.01
C SER A 35 -2.37 -19.45 5.66
N LEU A 36 -1.26 -18.84 6.09
CA LEU A 36 -0.87 -17.50 5.66
C LEU A 36 -0.40 -17.55 4.20
N VAL A 37 -1.10 -16.86 3.32
CA VAL A 37 -0.76 -16.78 1.90
C VAL A 37 -0.12 -15.43 1.62
N LEU A 38 1.06 -15.47 1.00
CA LEU A 38 1.82 -14.30 0.58
C LEU A 38 1.60 -14.05 -0.91
N PHE A 39 1.15 -12.86 -1.26
CA PHE A 39 0.88 -12.48 -2.64
C PHE A 39 2.08 -11.81 -3.27
N GLN A 40 2.54 -12.40 -4.38
CA GLN A 40 3.66 -11.89 -5.15
C GLN A 40 3.20 -11.04 -6.34
N PHE A 41 3.89 -9.93 -6.60
CA PHE A 41 3.76 -9.13 -7.80
C PHE A 41 5.12 -8.51 -8.14
N ASP A 42 5.50 -8.53 -9.41
CA ASP A 42 6.79 -8.00 -9.91
C ASP A 42 8.02 -8.39 -9.08
N ASN A 43 8.13 -9.69 -8.74
CA ASN A 43 9.23 -10.25 -7.93
C ASN A 43 9.37 -9.63 -6.53
N LEU A 44 8.26 -9.17 -5.96
CA LEU A 44 8.11 -8.66 -4.59
C LEU A 44 6.89 -9.33 -3.93
N ILE A 45 6.88 -9.40 -2.60
CA ILE A 45 5.67 -9.73 -1.84
C ILE A 45 5.01 -8.42 -1.44
N ILE A 46 3.73 -8.28 -1.76
CA ILE A 46 3.01 -7.01 -1.64
C ILE A 46 1.78 -7.10 -0.74
N ALA A 47 1.28 -8.30 -0.45
CA ALA A 47 0.14 -8.48 0.44
C ALA A 47 0.19 -9.86 1.10
N SER A 48 -0.59 -10.03 2.17
CA SER A 48 -0.85 -11.32 2.79
C SER A 48 -2.30 -11.47 3.22
N ALA A 49 -2.81 -12.70 3.26
CA ALA A 49 -4.09 -13.02 3.88
C ALA A 49 -4.12 -14.49 4.31
N ASN A 50 -4.94 -14.78 5.32
CA ASN A 50 -5.20 -16.16 5.73
C ASN A 50 -6.22 -16.81 4.81
N LEU A 51 -5.89 -18.01 4.36
CA LEU A 51 -6.77 -18.84 3.57
C LEU A 51 -7.87 -19.44 4.47
N HIS A 52 -9.13 -19.24 4.11
CA HIS A 52 -10.26 -19.88 4.79
C HIS A 52 -10.62 -21.21 4.12
N SER A 53 -10.78 -21.22 2.79
CA SER A 53 -11.10 -22.46 2.08
C SER A 53 -10.65 -22.43 0.62
N ILE A 54 -10.61 -23.61 0.00
CA ILE A 54 -10.33 -23.78 -1.43
C ILE A 54 -11.49 -24.55 -2.04
N GLU A 55 -12.14 -23.95 -3.02
CA GLU A 55 -13.18 -24.59 -3.81
C GLU A 55 -12.63 -24.91 -5.20
N LYS A 56 -12.83 -26.15 -5.66
CA LYS A 56 -12.48 -26.57 -7.03
C LYS A 56 -13.77 -26.81 -7.78
N PHE A 57 -13.84 -26.32 -9.01
CA PHE A 57 -15.02 -26.48 -9.83
C PHE A 57 -14.85 -27.68 -10.75
N ASP A 58 -15.86 -28.56 -10.77
CA ASP A 58 -15.89 -29.72 -11.66
C ASP A 58 -15.96 -29.31 -13.14
N THR A 59 -16.55 -28.15 -13.41
CA THR A 59 -16.59 -27.51 -14.74
C THR A 59 -16.17 -26.06 -14.61
N PRO A 60 -15.45 -25.49 -15.59
CA PRO A 60 -14.89 -24.15 -15.45
C PRO A 60 -15.99 -23.09 -15.43
N GLU A 61 -16.04 -22.30 -14.36
CA GLU A 61 -16.96 -21.17 -14.23
C GLU A 61 -16.53 -20.05 -15.19
N LYS A 62 -17.50 -19.43 -15.88
CA LYS A 62 -17.28 -18.43 -16.95
C LYS A 62 -16.30 -18.91 -18.03
N GLU A 63 -16.22 -20.23 -18.26
CA GLU A 63 -15.32 -20.90 -19.21
C GLU A 63 -13.81 -20.65 -18.99
N GLN A 64 -13.41 -20.13 -17.82
CA GLN A 64 -12.02 -19.72 -17.59
C GLN A 64 -11.46 -20.10 -16.23
N TYR A 65 -12.30 -20.33 -15.22
CA TYR A 65 -11.86 -20.53 -13.83
C TYR A 65 -12.15 -21.95 -13.35
N TYR A 66 -11.15 -22.64 -12.82
CA TYR A 66 -11.24 -24.03 -12.38
C TYR A 66 -11.39 -24.17 -10.85
N GLY A 67 -11.54 -23.05 -10.16
CA GLY A 67 -11.80 -22.97 -8.73
C GLY A 67 -11.51 -21.59 -8.18
N ALA A 68 -11.73 -21.45 -6.88
CA ALA A 68 -11.53 -20.23 -6.13
C ALA A 68 -10.87 -20.49 -4.77
N TYR A 69 -10.09 -19.52 -4.30
CA TYR A 69 -9.71 -19.42 -2.90
C TYR A 69 -10.67 -18.47 -2.21
N GLN A 70 -11.05 -18.83 -1.00
CA GLN A 70 -11.74 -17.96 -0.08
C GLN A 70 -10.72 -17.49 0.96
N PHE A 71 -10.42 -16.20 0.97
CA PHE A 71 -9.56 -15.58 1.98
C PHE A 71 -10.39 -14.93 3.09
N ASP A 72 -9.85 -14.90 4.30
CA ASP A 72 -10.40 -14.08 5.37
C ASP A 72 -9.97 -12.62 5.17
N ILE A 73 -10.91 -11.80 4.70
CA ILE A 73 -10.69 -10.36 4.45
C ILE A 73 -10.24 -9.61 5.69
N LYS A 74 -10.57 -10.07 6.90
CA LYS A 74 -10.12 -9.42 8.15
C LYS A 74 -8.62 -9.55 8.38
N THR A 75 -8.01 -10.55 7.75
CA THR A 75 -6.57 -10.84 7.84
C THR A 75 -5.81 -10.32 6.62
N LEU A 76 -6.50 -9.66 5.70
CA LEU A 76 -5.88 -9.09 4.51
C LEU A 76 -5.05 -7.87 4.89
N GLU A 77 -3.75 -7.95 4.64
CA GLU A 77 -2.79 -6.90 4.91
C GLU A 77 -2.03 -6.54 3.63
N VAL A 78 -1.89 -5.24 3.38
CA VAL A 78 -0.95 -4.70 2.38
C VAL A 78 0.13 -3.95 3.14
N PHE A 79 1.35 -3.95 2.62
CA PHE A 79 2.52 -3.43 3.31
C PHE A 79 3.58 -2.94 2.32
N GLN A 80 4.57 -2.19 2.80
CA GLN A 80 5.72 -1.84 1.98
C GLN A 80 6.32 -3.11 1.33
N PRO A 81 6.58 -3.13 0.01
CA PRO A 81 6.97 -4.36 -0.67
C PRO A 81 8.18 -5.05 -0.03
N ILE A 82 8.09 -6.36 0.09
CA ILE A 82 9.16 -7.21 0.62
C ILE A 82 9.93 -7.79 -0.54
N THR A 83 11.25 -7.59 -0.53
CA THR A 83 12.15 -8.10 -1.55
C THR A 83 12.51 -9.56 -1.32
N VAL A 84 12.92 -10.24 -2.40
CA VAL A 84 13.49 -11.60 -2.31
C VAL A 84 14.64 -11.66 -1.31
N ALA A 85 15.51 -10.64 -1.29
CA ALA A 85 16.65 -10.58 -0.38
C ALA A 85 16.25 -10.51 1.10
N GLU A 86 15.09 -9.92 1.41
CA GLU A 86 14.58 -9.87 2.78
C GLU A 86 13.99 -11.21 3.21
N ILE A 87 13.29 -11.91 2.30
CA ILE A 87 12.75 -13.25 2.58
C ILE A 87 13.85 -14.31 2.60
N ASN A 88 14.88 -14.19 1.76
CA ASN A 88 16.01 -15.11 1.74
C ASN A 88 16.80 -15.12 3.06
N LYS A 89 16.77 -14.00 3.81
CA LYS A 89 17.36 -13.94 5.17
C LYS A 89 16.61 -14.80 6.18
N ILE A 90 15.33 -15.09 5.93
CA ILE A 90 14.46 -15.91 6.78
C ILE A 90 14.50 -17.35 6.28
N ASP A 91 14.21 -17.57 5.00
CA ASP A 91 14.30 -18.89 4.35
C ASP A 91 15.27 -18.82 3.16
N GLY A 92 16.48 -19.35 3.40
CA GLY A 92 17.56 -19.37 2.42
C GLY A 92 17.25 -20.17 1.14
N ASN A 93 16.19 -20.99 1.14
CA ASN A 93 15.76 -21.75 -0.04
C ASN A 93 14.99 -20.89 -1.06
N ILE A 94 14.51 -19.72 -0.63
CA ILE A 94 13.79 -18.79 -1.50
C ILE A 94 14.80 -17.87 -2.18
N THR A 95 15.14 -18.22 -3.41
CA THR A 95 16.16 -17.50 -4.21
C THR A 95 15.55 -16.56 -5.25
N ARG A 96 14.26 -16.72 -5.57
CA ARG A 96 13.50 -15.85 -6.49
C ARG A 96 12.00 -16.09 -6.38
N PHE A 97 11.18 -15.05 -6.51
CA PHE A 97 9.72 -15.19 -6.68
C PHE A 97 9.43 -15.47 -8.16
N SER A 98 9.26 -16.74 -8.50
CA SER A 98 8.93 -17.19 -9.85
C SER A 98 7.44 -17.47 -9.99
N GLN A 99 6.97 -17.75 -11.22
CA GLN A 99 5.59 -18.19 -11.47
C GLN A 99 5.28 -19.59 -10.87
N SER A 100 6.27 -20.25 -10.29
CA SER A 100 6.15 -21.53 -9.59
C SER A 100 5.66 -21.32 -8.17
N LYS A 101 4.78 -22.20 -7.70
CA LYS A 101 4.33 -22.23 -6.29
C LYS A 101 5.52 -22.47 -5.38
N GLN A 102 5.64 -21.70 -4.31
CA GLN A 102 6.69 -21.84 -3.31
C GLN A 102 6.02 -21.99 -1.96
N GLU A 103 6.42 -23.03 -1.24
CA GLU A 103 6.01 -23.26 0.14
C GLU A 103 7.14 -22.80 1.03
N ILE A 104 6.83 -21.88 1.95
CA ILE A 104 7.77 -21.46 2.97
C ILE A 104 7.60 -22.41 4.16
N ASN A 105 8.72 -22.84 4.76
CA ASN A 105 8.65 -23.73 5.91
C ASN A 105 7.86 -23.05 7.05
N SER A 106 6.90 -23.77 7.61
CA SER A 106 6.05 -23.28 8.70
C SER A 106 6.83 -22.88 9.95
N SER A 107 8.07 -23.36 10.12
CA SER A 107 8.98 -22.93 11.19
C SER A 107 9.31 -21.44 11.16
N PHE A 108 9.16 -20.77 10.02
CA PHE A 108 9.51 -19.36 9.84
C PHE A 108 8.30 -18.41 9.90
N ILE A 109 7.09 -18.90 10.18
CA ILE A 109 5.86 -18.09 10.18
C ILE A 109 6.00 -16.86 11.09
N SER A 110 6.52 -17.02 12.30
CA SER A 110 6.66 -15.90 13.24
C SER A 110 7.61 -14.80 12.74
N GLU A 111 8.70 -15.18 12.05
CA GLU A 111 9.65 -14.23 11.48
C GLU A 111 9.05 -13.47 10.28
N ILE A 112 8.24 -14.17 9.49
CA ILE A 112 7.51 -13.59 8.34
C ILE A 112 6.45 -12.62 8.83
N GLU A 113 5.65 -12.99 9.84
CA GLU A 113 4.66 -12.10 10.46
C GLU A 113 5.32 -10.86 11.06
N GLU A 114 6.48 -11.00 11.71
CA GLU A 114 7.23 -9.85 12.23
C GLU A 114 7.77 -8.96 11.10
N LEU A 115 8.23 -9.54 9.99
CA LEU A 115 8.64 -8.78 8.81
C LEU A 115 7.47 -8.02 8.17
N ILE A 116 6.32 -8.67 8.01
CA ILE A 116 5.08 -8.07 7.50
C ILE A 116 4.67 -6.89 8.39
N LYS A 117 4.60 -7.10 9.71
CA LYS A 117 4.28 -6.02 10.67
C LYS A 117 5.22 -4.85 10.55
N ARG A 118 6.54 -5.08 10.43
CA ARG A 118 7.52 -4.01 10.24
C ARG A 118 7.27 -3.22 8.96
N LYS A 119 6.92 -3.88 7.86
CA LYS A 119 6.65 -3.24 6.57
C LYS A 119 5.32 -2.50 6.55
N GLN A 120 4.33 -3.01 7.26
CA GLN A 120 3.06 -2.33 7.47
C GLN A 120 3.24 -1.05 8.31
N MET A 121 4.05 -1.11 9.37
CA MET A 121 4.39 0.09 10.16
C MET A 121 5.14 1.13 9.33
N ALA A 122 6.05 0.71 8.45
CA ALA A 122 6.76 1.63 7.56
C ALA A 122 5.83 2.30 6.54
N LEU A 123 4.81 1.58 6.04
CA LEU A 123 3.79 2.14 5.15
C LEU A 123 2.95 3.24 5.83
N LEU A 124 2.73 3.12 7.14
CA LEU A 124 1.97 4.06 7.97
C LEU A 124 2.82 5.24 8.47
N ALA A 125 4.12 5.04 8.67
CA ALA A 125 5.02 6.06 9.22
C ALA A 125 5.27 7.26 8.28
N ASP A 126 4.97 7.12 6.98
CA ASP A 126 5.04 8.21 5.99
C ASP A 126 4.01 9.34 6.23
N GLU A 127 3.09 9.20 7.20
CA GLU A 127 2.03 10.18 7.50
C GLU A 127 2.14 10.88 8.87
N LEU A 128 3.21 10.65 9.64
CA LEU A 128 3.42 11.30 10.94
C LEU A 128 4.56 12.33 10.92
N PRO A 129 4.41 13.49 11.59
CA PRO A 129 5.51 14.41 11.78
C PRO A 129 6.59 13.77 12.67
N VAL A 130 7.81 13.71 12.16
CA VAL A 130 8.97 13.21 12.90
C VAL A 130 9.31 14.21 14.00
N GLN A 131 8.93 13.93 15.24
CA GLN A 131 9.41 14.71 16.39
C GLN A 131 10.94 14.59 16.48
N GLU A 132 11.66 15.71 16.32
CA GLU A 132 13.11 15.77 16.46
C GLU A 132 13.55 15.40 17.89
N SER A 133 14.39 14.37 18.00
CA SER A 133 15.17 14.12 19.20
C SER A 133 16.54 14.80 19.06
N PRO A 134 17.00 15.64 20.01
CA PRO A 134 18.23 16.43 19.90
C PRO A 134 19.53 15.61 20.05
N LYS A 135 19.47 14.29 19.81
CA LYS A 135 20.64 13.40 19.83
C LYS A 135 20.69 12.65 18.51
N LEU A 136 21.69 12.97 17.70
CA LEU A 136 22.08 12.20 16.52
C LEU A 136 22.52 10.81 16.99
N LYS A 137 21.60 9.86 17.01
CA LYS A 137 21.85 8.43 17.23
C LYS A 137 21.17 7.64 16.11
N GLU A 138 21.97 7.13 15.18
CA GLU A 138 21.51 6.13 14.21
C GLU A 138 21.05 4.86 14.94
N GLY A 139 19.97 4.22 14.45
CA GLY A 139 19.54 2.90 14.91
C GLY A 139 18.70 2.86 16.20
N ALA A 140 18.28 4.01 16.76
CA ALA A 140 17.35 4.01 17.87
C ALA A 140 15.93 3.67 17.39
N LYS A 141 15.41 2.50 17.82
CA LYS A 141 14.02 2.08 17.59
C LYS A 141 13.08 3.03 18.35
N LYS A 142 12.45 3.96 17.64
CA LYS A 142 11.40 4.83 18.20
C LYS A 142 10.07 4.09 18.06
N GLN A 143 9.47 3.69 19.18
CA GLN A 143 8.11 3.17 19.18
C GLN A 143 7.15 4.36 19.02
N VAL A 144 6.50 4.43 17.87
CA VAL A 144 5.44 5.41 17.62
C VAL A 144 4.13 4.64 17.66
N LEU A 145 3.27 4.95 18.64
CA LEU A 145 1.87 4.50 18.65
C LEU A 145 1.16 5.28 17.55
N VAL A 146 0.76 4.61 16.47
CA VAL A 146 0.03 5.23 15.36
C VAL A 146 -1.35 4.62 15.29
N ASN A 147 -2.38 5.47 15.37
CA ASN A 147 -3.76 5.09 15.06
C ASN A 147 -3.86 4.83 13.55
N SER A 148 -4.38 3.66 13.18
CA SER A 148 -4.60 3.27 11.77
C SER A 148 -5.83 3.99 11.23
N TYR A 149 -5.66 4.99 10.38
CA TYR A 149 -6.74 5.60 9.61
C TYR A 149 -6.94 4.79 8.31
N GLU A 150 -8.12 4.19 8.13
CA GLU A 150 -8.48 3.55 6.86
C GLU A 150 -8.65 4.61 5.77
N ARG A 151 -7.84 4.56 4.71
CA ARG A 151 -7.90 5.53 3.59
C ARG A 151 -8.98 5.10 2.59
N ASN A 152 -9.86 6.02 2.19
CA ASN A 152 -10.96 5.75 1.26
C ASN A 152 -10.52 5.92 -0.20
N TYR A 153 -10.33 4.79 -0.90
CA TYR A 153 -9.96 4.74 -2.32
C TYR A 153 -10.87 5.55 -3.24
N LYS A 154 -12.20 5.57 -2.98
CA LYS A 154 -13.13 6.35 -3.80
C LYS A 154 -12.78 7.84 -3.75
N ALA A 155 -12.36 8.32 -2.59
CA ALA A 155 -11.97 9.71 -2.44
C ALA A 155 -10.67 10.03 -3.16
N ARG A 156 -9.70 9.10 -3.18
CA ARG A 156 -8.49 9.28 -4.02
C ARG A 156 -8.86 9.40 -5.49
N GLN A 157 -9.65 8.48 -6.02
CA GLN A 157 -9.99 8.48 -7.44
C GLN A 157 -10.82 9.72 -7.81
N GLN A 158 -11.82 10.08 -7.01
CA GLN A 158 -12.63 11.29 -7.23
C GLN A 158 -11.78 12.57 -7.19
N CYS A 159 -10.76 12.63 -6.33
CA CYS A 159 -9.80 13.73 -6.29
C CYS A 159 -9.00 13.82 -7.60
N ILE A 160 -8.46 12.70 -8.09
CA ILE A 160 -7.68 12.66 -9.34
C ILE A 160 -8.57 12.92 -10.56
N ASP A 161 -9.79 12.40 -10.59
CA ASP A 161 -10.75 12.64 -11.67
C ASP A 161 -11.13 14.13 -11.77
N TYR A 162 -11.21 14.82 -10.62
CA TYR A 162 -11.55 16.24 -10.56
C TYR A 162 -10.36 17.15 -10.85
N TYR A 163 -9.20 16.91 -10.22
CA TYR A 163 -8.03 17.78 -10.31
C TYR A 163 -7.05 17.38 -11.42
N GLY A 164 -7.13 16.16 -11.93
CA GLY A 164 -6.17 15.59 -12.86
C GLY A 164 -4.90 15.04 -12.20
N CYS A 165 -4.03 14.42 -13.00
CA CYS A 165 -2.81 13.77 -12.53
C CYS A 165 -1.57 14.68 -12.59
N HIS A 166 -1.70 15.92 -12.11
CA HIS A 166 -0.61 16.89 -12.02
C HIS A 166 -0.45 17.42 -10.59
N CYS A 167 0.78 17.80 -10.22
CA CYS A 167 1.05 18.28 -8.88
C CYS A 167 0.37 19.64 -8.63
N SER A 168 -0.50 19.72 -7.63
CA SER A 168 -1.20 20.95 -7.24
C SER A 168 -0.27 22.06 -6.71
N VAL A 169 1.01 21.77 -6.51
CA VAL A 169 2.03 22.72 -6.02
C VAL A 169 2.92 23.20 -7.17
N CYS A 170 3.58 22.28 -7.90
CA CYS A 170 4.60 22.60 -8.88
C CYS A 170 4.24 22.23 -10.33
N ASP A 171 2.99 21.82 -10.57
CA ASP A 171 2.46 21.41 -11.87
C ASP A 171 3.21 20.24 -12.54
N PHE A 172 4.05 19.53 -11.77
CA PHE A 172 4.76 18.35 -12.26
C PHE A 172 3.81 17.23 -12.64
N GLU A 173 4.01 16.68 -13.84
CA GLU A 173 3.29 15.54 -14.39
C GLU A 173 4.28 14.44 -14.74
N PHE A 174 4.10 13.27 -14.14
CA PHE A 174 4.99 12.14 -14.35
C PHE A 174 5.01 11.68 -15.80
N ALA A 175 3.83 11.53 -16.42
CA ALA A 175 3.73 11.12 -17.81
C ALA A 175 4.45 12.09 -18.77
N LYS A 176 4.30 13.39 -18.55
CA LYS A 176 4.96 14.41 -19.40
C LYS A 176 6.48 14.43 -19.24
N PHE A 177 6.98 14.15 -18.05
CA PHE A 177 8.42 14.24 -17.75
C PHE A 177 9.16 12.93 -18.04
N TYR A 178 8.60 11.79 -17.62
CA TYR A 178 9.24 10.47 -17.72
C TYR A 178 8.69 9.60 -18.86
N GLY A 179 7.55 9.96 -19.45
CA GLY A 179 6.89 9.22 -20.53
C GLY A 179 5.59 8.55 -20.09
N ASP A 180 4.78 8.14 -21.08
CA ASP A 180 3.40 7.66 -20.90
C ASP A 180 3.27 6.44 -19.95
N GLU A 181 4.35 5.68 -19.74
CA GLU A 181 4.36 4.56 -18.80
C GLU A 181 4.11 4.96 -17.33
N PHE A 182 4.24 6.26 -17.03
CA PHE A 182 3.97 6.84 -15.71
C PHE A 182 2.63 7.62 -15.65
N GLU A 183 1.70 7.34 -16.56
CA GLU A 183 0.34 7.86 -16.46
C GLU A 183 -0.36 7.43 -15.16
N GLY A 184 -1.13 8.34 -14.56
CA GLY A 184 -1.82 8.10 -13.28
C GLY A 184 -0.91 8.14 -12.03
N LYS A 185 0.41 8.32 -12.20
CA LYS A 185 1.36 8.39 -11.10
C LYS A 185 1.30 9.74 -10.39
N ILE A 186 0.64 9.77 -9.23
CA ILE A 186 0.65 10.90 -8.32
C ILE A 186 0.24 10.49 -6.89
N HIS A 187 0.74 11.20 -5.88
CA HIS A 187 0.28 11.05 -4.50
C HIS A 187 -0.93 11.95 -4.25
N VAL A 188 -1.75 11.61 -3.25
CA VAL A 188 -2.87 12.45 -2.81
C VAL A 188 -2.65 12.83 -1.35
N HIS A 189 -2.59 14.14 -1.11
CA HIS A 189 -2.33 14.73 0.20
C HIS A 189 -3.62 15.22 0.85
N HIS A 190 -3.77 14.99 2.15
CA HIS A 190 -4.87 15.54 2.95
C HIS A 190 -4.55 16.96 3.40
N LEU A 191 -5.39 17.92 3.02
CA LEU A 191 -5.28 19.33 3.42
C LEU A 191 -5.56 19.55 4.91
N LYS A 192 -6.38 18.68 5.51
CA LYS A 192 -6.59 18.62 6.96
C LYS A 192 -5.75 17.48 7.52
N ALA A 193 -4.94 17.77 8.55
CA ALA A 193 -4.14 16.75 9.20
C ALA A 193 -5.07 15.73 9.89
N LEU A 194 -4.91 14.45 9.60
CA LEU A 194 -5.69 13.37 10.23
C LEU A 194 -5.55 13.37 11.76
N SER A 195 -4.46 13.92 12.30
CA SER A 195 -4.25 14.10 13.75
C SER A 195 -5.20 15.10 14.41
N GLU A 196 -5.82 16.00 13.64
CA GLU A 196 -6.90 16.88 14.13
C GLU A 196 -8.28 16.19 14.08
N ILE A 197 -8.37 15.03 13.44
CA ILE A 197 -9.59 14.27 13.20
C ILE A 197 -9.61 13.07 14.17
N ASN A 198 -10.21 13.27 15.34
CA ASN A 198 -10.26 12.29 16.43
C ASN A 198 -11.47 11.34 16.37
N GLU A 199 -12.29 11.39 15.31
CA GLU A 199 -13.50 10.59 15.12
C GLU A 199 -13.61 10.14 13.65
N GLU A 200 -14.43 9.12 13.35
CA GLU A 200 -14.75 8.72 11.97
C GLU A 200 -15.14 9.94 11.13
N TYR A 201 -14.37 10.23 10.08
CA TYR A 201 -14.56 11.41 9.23
C TYR A 201 -14.88 10.98 7.80
N GLU A 202 -15.96 11.52 7.26
CA GLU A 202 -16.27 11.40 5.84
C GLU A 202 -15.38 12.37 5.07
N VAL A 203 -14.36 11.81 4.39
CA VAL A 203 -13.44 12.58 3.56
C VAL A 203 -14.15 13.16 2.35
N ASP A 204 -14.06 14.47 2.15
CA ASP A 204 -14.48 15.14 0.93
C ASP A 204 -13.33 15.08 -0.09
N PRO A 205 -13.48 14.32 -1.19
CA PRO A 205 -12.44 14.15 -2.20
C PRO A 205 -12.00 15.45 -2.86
N ILE A 206 -12.88 16.44 -2.91
CA ILE A 206 -12.66 17.71 -3.59
C ILE A 206 -12.16 18.74 -2.58
N ASN A 207 -12.68 18.77 -1.35
CA ASN A 207 -12.30 19.82 -0.40
C ASN A 207 -11.13 19.43 0.50
N ASP A 208 -10.90 18.14 0.75
CA ASP A 208 -9.89 17.69 1.71
C ASP A 208 -8.64 17.10 1.05
N LEU A 209 -8.67 16.78 -0.24
CA LEU A 209 -7.59 16.06 -0.91
C LEU A 209 -7.00 16.85 -2.08
N ARG A 210 -5.69 16.74 -2.29
CA ARG A 210 -5.01 17.34 -3.45
C ARG A 210 -3.96 16.41 -4.04
N PRO A 211 -3.90 16.24 -5.39
CA PRO A 211 -2.81 15.52 -6.02
C PRO A 211 -1.50 16.30 -5.88
N VAL A 212 -0.44 15.66 -5.43
CA VAL A 212 0.90 16.24 -5.27
C VAL A 212 1.97 15.23 -5.69
N CYS A 213 3.10 15.71 -6.24
CA CYS A 213 4.24 14.84 -6.52
C CYS A 213 4.96 14.44 -5.22
N PRO A 214 5.74 13.34 -5.21
CA PRO A 214 6.46 12.89 -4.01
C PRO A 214 7.35 13.96 -3.36
N ASN A 215 8.01 14.79 -4.18
CA ASN A 215 8.89 15.86 -3.68
C ASN A 215 8.11 16.96 -2.96
N CYS A 216 7.00 17.40 -3.55
CA CYS A 216 6.13 18.39 -2.90
C CYS A 216 5.42 17.80 -1.69
N HIS A 217 5.05 16.52 -1.73
CA HIS A 217 4.44 15.84 -0.58
C HIS A 217 5.39 15.86 0.62
N LEU A 218 6.65 15.48 0.42
CA LEU A 218 7.69 15.58 1.45
C LEU A 218 7.83 17.01 1.98
N ALA A 219 7.89 17.99 1.08
CA ALA A 219 8.06 19.40 1.47
C ALA A 219 6.87 19.94 2.27
N LEU A 220 5.63 19.56 1.94
CA LEU A 220 4.42 19.92 2.70
C LEU A 220 4.53 19.45 4.16
N HIS A 221 5.06 18.25 4.38
CA HIS A 221 5.25 17.69 5.72
C HIS A 221 6.55 18.12 6.42
N SER A 222 7.40 18.94 5.79
CA SER A 222 8.71 19.33 6.34
C SER A 222 8.69 20.59 7.21
N LYS A 223 7.51 21.14 7.55
CA LYS A 223 7.41 22.32 8.42
C LYS A 223 7.80 21.94 9.86
N VAL A 224 8.68 22.72 10.46
CA VAL A 224 9.07 22.56 11.87
C VAL A 224 7.91 23.04 12.75
N GLY A 225 7.12 22.10 13.25
CA GLY A 225 5.93 22.33 14.10
C GLY A 225 4.80 21.33 13.80
N ASP A 226 3.72 21.36 14.58
CA ASP A 226 2.61 20.39 14.46
C ASP A 226 1.72 20.58 13.22
N LYS A 227 2.03 21.54 12.33
CA LYS A 227 1.21 21.84 11.15
C LYS A 227 2.05 21.74 9.88
N PRO A 228 1.62 20.98 8.85
CA PRO A 228 2.26 20.99 7.55
C PRO A 228 2.16 22.36 6.87
N TYR A 229 2.98 22.60 5.84
CA TYR A 229 2.78 23.73 4.95
C TYR A 229 1.47 23.59 4.19
N THR A 230 0.79 24.69 3.91
CA THR A 230 -0.28 24.66 2.91
C THR A 230 0.31 24.63 1.50
N ILE A 231 -0.51 24.22 0.53
CA ILE A 231 -0.13 24.24 -0.89
C ILE A 231 0.25 25.64 -1.33
N GLU A 232 -0.48 26.66 -0.87
CA GLU A 232 -0.24 28.07 -1.16
C GLU A 232 1.09 28.53 -0.56
N GLU A 233 1.38 28.18 0.69
CA GLU A 233 2.65 28.50 1.35
C GLU A 233 3.84 27.88 0.59
N LEU A 234 3.70 26.63 0.12
CA LEU A 234 4.76 25.96 -0.63
C LEU A 234 4.90 26.50 -2.05
N LYS A 235 3.79 26.86 -2.71
CA LYS A 235 3.78 27.56 -4.00
C LYS A 235 4.54 28.88 -3.91
N GLU A 236 4.25 29.71 -2.92
CA GLU A 236 4.97 30.97 -2.73
C GLU A 236 6.47 30.78 -2.57
N LYS A 237 6.92 29.69 -1.94
CA LYS A 237 8.34 29.38 -1.78
C LYS A 237 9.03 28.99 -3.09
N ILE A 238 8.33 28.29 -3.98
CA ILE A 238 8.85 27.91 -5.30
C ILE A 238 9.01 29.14 -6.20
N TYR A 239 8.04 30.04 -6.18
CA TYR A 239 7.99 31.22 -7.05
C TYR A 239 8.73 32.46 -6.50
N ARG A 240 9.42 32.36 -5.36
CA ARG A 240 10.24 33.44 -4.76
C ARG A 240 11.70 33.45 -5.23
N ASN A 241 12.05 32.69 -6.26
CA ASN A 241 13.38 32.71 -6.89
C ASN A 241 13.31 33.25 -8.32
#